data_AF-A0A1G5RYY2-F1
#
_entry.id   AF-A0A1G5RYY2-F1
#
_cell.length_a   1.000
_cell.length_b   1.000
_cell.length_c   1.000
_cell.angle_alpha   90.00
_cell.angle_beta   90.00
_cell.angle_gamma   90.00
#
_symmetry.space_group_name_H-M   'P 1'
#
loop_
_entity.id
_entity.type
_entity.pdbx_description
1 polymer ?
#
loop_
_entity_poly.entity_id
_entity_poly.type
_entity_poly.pdbx_seq_one_letter_code
_entity_poly.pdbx_strand_id
1 'polypeptide(L)'
;MKLTQLLDYNNIIVQCHNTPDADAIASGMALTQYLRAHDKTVAFVYGGNFEITKSNLKLMISDLGVDIHYVRHQAQLSQLLGIREQELPELIVTVDCQYGEGNVRIFKARQIAVIDHHQISNPLPELSEIRSYLASCSTILWDMLKEEGYPVEKDKKLSTALYYGLMTDSNNFSEIQHPLDMDMRDYLKYSNSAIIKFKNSNISQEELRIAGIALLGSEYYHENHYSIVKTDPCDPNILGIISDMMLQVEDVESCLAYSIHEGGIKLSVRSCVKEVKADELAKFICQGVGDGGGHLTKAGGFIVRSLLERQELDYTPSAIQHFFRERMDEYFMDNEIIYAGKYSADISTMDLYKSKGVTIGYVKGSEIFPVGTKAVIRAMEGDQELEIKEDTIIAVGVRGEVYITKVELFDKYYKICDKKYEFPGEYAPSIRKLKDRTAMGLLPLVHSCTYEGNGNIYAKELMCRTKVFTKWNPENYCLGRPGDYMVVTQDDPTSVYVVDKELFEKTYAPVE
;
A
#
# COMPACT_ATOMS: atom_id res chain seq x y z
N MET A 1 13.07 27.74 2.14
CA MET A 1 13.51 28.48 0.93
C MET A 1 12.37 29.38 0.43
N LYS A 2 12.67 30.51 -0.22
CA LYS A 2 11.69 31.37 -0.92
C LYS A 2 11.86 31.28 -2.44
N LEU A 3 10.81 31.55 -3.22
CA LEU A 3 10.90 31.48 -4.68
C LEU A 3 11.80 32.59 -5.26
N THR A 4 11.89 33.75 -4.61
CA THR A 4 12.81 34.82 -5.04
C THR A 4 14.27 34.38 -5.06
N GLN A 5 14.67 33.42 -4.22
CA GLN A 5 16.04 32.90 -4.23
C GLN A 5 16.36 32.15 -5.53
N LEU A 6 15.35 31.59 -6.20
CA LEU A 6 15.53 30.91 -7.49
C LEU A 6 15.76 31.91 -8.63
N LEU A 7 15.44 33.19 -8.42
CA LEU A 7 15.65 34.27 -9.41
C LEU A 7 17.11 34.71 -9.52
N ASP A 8 18.01 34.22 -8.67
CA ASP A 8 19.45 34.44 -8.81
C ASP A 8 20.07 33.65 -9.98
N TYR A 9 19.30 32.72 -10.55
CA TYR A 9 19.68 31.87 -11.68
C TYR A 9 18.91 32.28 -12.95
N ASN A 10 19.43 31.95 -14.13
CA ASN A 10 18.83 32.27 -15.43
C ASN A 10 18.43 31.05 -16.24
N ASN A 11 19.30 30.03 -16.33
CA ASN A 11 19.04 28.81 -17.10
C ASN A 11 18.57 27.70 -16.15
N ILE A 12 17.25 27.56 -16.01
CA ILE A 12 16.62 26.75 -14.96
C ILE A 12 15.85 25.59 -15.57
N ILE A 13 16.07 24.39 -15.05
CA ILE A 13 15.23 23.22 -15.32
C ILE A 13 14.29 23.01 -14.13
N VAL A 14 12.99 22.95 -14.39
CA VAL A 14 12.03 22.39 -13.43
C VAL A 14 11.87 20.92 -13.78
N GLN A 15 12.06 20.04 -12.81
CA GLN A 15 12.03 18.59 -13.04
C GLN A 15 11.06 17.91 -12.07
N CYS A 16 10.19 17.04 -12.57
CA CYS A 16 9.43 16.12 -11.71
C CYS A 16 9.93 14.66 -11.83
N HIS A 17 9.30 13.76 -11.06
CA HIS A 17 9.65 12.34 -11.05
C HIS A 17 9.37 11.63 -12.40
N ASN A 18 9.89 10.41 -12.56
CA ASN A 18 9.90 9.65 -13.81
C ASN A 18 8.52 9.19 -14.27
N THR A 19 7.55 9.13 -13.36
CA THR A 19 6.18 8.69 -13.61
C THR A 19 5.20 9.77 -13.18
N PRO A 20 5.23 10.99 -13.79
CA PRO A 20 4.50 12.15 -13.28
C PRO A 20 3.02 11.83 -13.08
N ASP A 21 2.47 12.28 -11.96
CA ASP A 21 1.04 12.35 -11.73
C ASP A 21 0.54 13.80 -11.89
N ALA A 22 -0.68 14.06 -11.45
CA ALA A 22 -1.28 15.38 -11.60
C ALA A 22 -0.64 16.43 -10.66
N ASP A 23 -0.16 16.05 -9.48
CA ASP A 23 0.44 17.00 -8.54
C ASP A 23 1.82 17.45 -9.02
N ALA A 24 2.61 16.51 -9.53
CA ALA A 24 3.89 16.79 -10.16
C ALA A 24 3.77 17.71 -11.40
N ILE A 25 2.78 17.45 -12.26
CA ILE A 25 2.49 18.26 -13.45
C ILE A 25 2.03 19.66 -13.05
N ALA A 26 1.15 19.76 -12.04
CA ALA A 26 0.65 21.04 -11.54
C ALA A 26 1.74 21.88 -10.87
N SER A 27 2.54 21.28 -9.99
CA SER A 27 3.67 21.92 -9.31
C SER A 27 4.71 22.43 -10.30
N GLY A 28 5.05 21.63 -11.32
CA GLY A 28 5.99 22.04 -12.36
C GLY A 28 5.45 23.16 -13.25
N MET A 29 4.16 23.12 -13.62
CA MET A 29 3.50 24.22 -14.33
C MET A 29 3.55 25.52 -13.51
N ALA A 30 3.25 25.45 -12.22
CA ALA A 30 3.20 26.60 -11.31
C ALA A 30 4.57 27.30 -11.21
N LEU A 31 5.62 26.52 -10.92
CA LEU A 31 6.97 27.05 -10.79
C LEU A 31 7.49 27.60 -12.12
N THR A 32 7.26 26.88 -13.22
CA THR A 32 7.70 27.30 -14.56
C THR A 32 7.08 28.62 -14.98
N GLN A 33 5.78 28.81 -14.74
CA GLN A 33 5.12 30.07 -15.03
C GLN A 33 5.68 31.23 -14.21
N TYR A 34 5.87 31.03 -12.90
CA TYR A 34 6.44 32.06 -12.03
C TYR A 34 7.82 32.51 -12.49
N LEU A 35 8.71 31.56 -12.80
CA LEU A 35 10.07 31.88 -13.25
C LEU A 35 10.06 32.56 -14.63
N ARG A 36 9.23 32.10 -15.57
CA ARG A 36 9.07 32.74 -16.89
C ARG A 36 8.49 34.16 -16.79
N ALA A 37 7.60 34.41 -15.84
CA ALA A 37 7.07 35.75 -15.56
C ALA A 37 8.13 36.74 -15.02
N HIS A 38 9.28 36.22 -14.57
CA HIS A 38 10.45 36.99 -14.14
C HIS A 38 11.62 36.88 -15.14
N ASP A 39 11.29 36.72 -16.43
CA ASP A 39 12.23 36.72 -17.56
C ASP A 39 13.34 35.66 -17.48
N LYS A 40 13.06 34.52 -16.82
CA LYS A 40 14.01 33.39 -16.74
C LYS A 40 13.84 32.42 -17.91
N THR A 41 14.95 31.83 -18.34
CA THR A 41 14.97 30.76 -19.35
C THR A 41 14.68 29.43 -18.67
N VAL A 42 13.45 28.93 -18.82
CA VAL A 42 12.98 27.75 -18.10
C VAL A 42 12.40 26.69 -19.01
N ALA A 43 12.80 25.44 -18.78
CA ALA A 43 12.17 24.26 -19.36
C ALA A 43 11.65 23.33 -18.24
N PHE A 44 10.42 22.84 -18.40
CA PHE A 44 9.82 21.86 -17.50
C PHE A 44 9.99 20.46 -18.10
N VAL A 45 10.57 19.53 -17.34
CA VAL A 45 10.93 18.20 -17.85
C VAL A 45 10.55 17.08 -16.88
N TYR A 46 10.41 15.88 -17.42
CA TYR A 46 10.44 14.64 -16.68
C TYR A 46 11.31 13.63 -17.41
N GLY A 47 11.85 12.67 -16.65
CA GLY A 47 12.70 11.61 -17.19
C GLY A 47 12.06 10.22 -17.07
N GLY A 48 12.91 9.20 -17.06
CA GLY A 48 12.49 7.82 -16.88
C GLY A 48 12.41 7.02 -18.17
N ASN A 49 11.91 5.79 -18.06
CA ASN A 49 11.89 4.83 -19.17
C ASN A 49 10.65 4.99 -20.07
N PHE A 50 9.58 5.60 -19.55
CA PHE A 50 8.28 5.64 -20.20
C PHE A 50 7.76 7.08 -20.30
N GLU A 51 7.04 7.37 -21.37
CA GLU A 51 6.30 8.62 -21.52
C GLU A 51 4.99 8.58 -20.72
N ILE A 52 4.43 9.75 -20.40
CA ILE A 52 3.10 9.88 -19.82
C ILE A 52 2.08 9.29 -20.80
N THR A 53 1.49 8.14 -20.42
CA THR A 53 0.49 7.45 -21.24
C THR A 53 -0.94 7.64 -20.74
N LYS A 54 -1.14 7.86 -19.43
CA LYS A 54 -2.46 7.97 -18.78
C LYS A 54 -3.32 9.07 -19.42
N SER A 55 -4.55 8.72 -19.79
CA SER A 55 -5.45 9.59 -20.55
C SER A 55 -5.84 10.88 -19.81
N ASN A 56 -6.10 10.82 -18.52
CA ASN A 56 -6.42 11.99 -17.70
C ASN A 56 -5.26 13.00 -17.65
N LEU A 57 -4.02 12.52 -17.54
CA LEU A 57 -2.82 13.36 -17.53
C LEU A 57 -2.54 13.97 -18.90
N LYS A 58 -2.69 13.20 -19.99
CA LYS A 58 -2.60 13.75 -21.36
C LYS A 58 -3.61 14.85 -21.62
N LEU A 59 -4.85 14.68 -21.14
CA LEU A 59 -5.89 15.70 -21.23
C LEU A 59 -5.57 16.92 -20.37
N MET A 60 -5.07 16.72 -19.15
CA MET A 60 -4.61 17.82 -18.29
C MET A 60 -3.52 18.64 -19.00
N ILE A 61 -2.49 17.99 -19.54
CA ILE A 61 -1.38 18.64 -20.26
C ILE A 61 -1.92 19.44 -21.45
N SER A 62 -2.75 18.82 -22.30
CA SER A 62 -3.28 19.46 -23.50
C SER A 62 -4.26 20.60 -23.18
N ASP A 63 -5.26 20.37 -22.35
CA ASP A 63 -6.33 21.34 -22.08
C ASP A 63 -5.83 22.54 -21.25
N LEU A 64 -4.89 22.29 -20.34
CA LEU A 64 -4.28 23.35 -19.52
C LEU A 64 -3.04 23.97 -20.17
N GLY A 65 -2.58 23.45 -21.31
CA GLY A 65 -1.42 23.98 -22.04
C GLY A 65 -0.12 23.86 -21.25
N VAL A 66 0.09 22.72 -20.59
CA VAL A 66 1.32 22.45 -19.84
C VAL A 66 2.46 22.15 -20.80
N ASP A 67 3.51 22.96 -20.74
CA ASP A 67 4.70 22.84 -21.58
C ASP A 67 5.75 21.94 -20.91
N ILE A 68 5.44 20.64 -20.81
CA ILE A 68 6.29 19.62 -20.20
C ILE A 68 6.98 18.75 -21.27
N HIS A 69 8.29 18.52 -21.11
CA HIS A 69 9.09 17.74 -22.07
C HIS A 69 9.59 16.43 -21.49
N TYR A 70 9.47 15.35 -22.27
CA TYR A 70 10.09 14.07 -21.94
C TYR A 70 11.57 14.04 -22.36
N VAL A 71 12.46 13.78 -21.40
CA VAL A 71 13.91 13.83 -21.61
C VAL A 71 14.59 12.55 -21.12
N ARG A 72 15.46 11.97 -21.95
CA ARG A 72 16.25 10.76 -21.61
C ARG A 72 17.72 11.05 -21.34
N HIS A 73 18.24 12.10 -21.98
CA HIS A 73 19.67 12.40 -22.03
C HIS A 73 19.95 13.86 -21.64
N GLN A 74 21.08 14.08 -20.98
CA GLN A 74 21.52 15.40 -20.51
C GLN A 74 21.56 16.45 -21.64
N ALA A 75 22.04 16.07 -22.84
CA ALA A 75 22.19 16.98 -23.97
C ALA A 75 20.87 17.63 -24.41
N GLN A 76 19.73 16.96 -24.20
CA GLN A 76 18.41 17.49 -24.53
C GLN A 76 18.05 18.69 -23.62
N LEU A 77 18.55 18.74 -22.39
CA LEU A 77 18.33 19.88 -21.49
C LEU A 77 18.99 21.14 -22.03
N SER A 78 20.23 21.02 -22.52
CA SER A 78 20.97 22.14 -23.11
C SER A 78 20.26 22.68 -24.35
N GLN A 79 19.69 21.79 -25.18
CA GLN A 79 18.87 22.19 -26.34
C GLN A 79 17.60 22.95 -25.92
N LEU A 80 16.87 22.46 -24.91
CA LEU A 80 15.65 23.12 -24.42
C LEU A 80 15.93 24.52 -23.84
N LEU A 81 17.10 24.71 -23.23
CA LEU A 81 17.52 26.00 -22.66
C LEU A 81 18.24 26.91 -23.67
N GLY A 82 18.56 26.43 -24.87
CA GLY A 82 19.33 27.20 -25.86
C GLY A 82 20.78 27.48 -25.45
N ILE A 83 21.34 26.67 -24.55
CA ILE A 83 22.74 26.76 -24.11
C ILE A 83 23.62 25.76 -24.88
N ARG A 84 24.95 25.88 -24.74
CA ARG A 84 25.89 24.95 -25.41
C ARG A 84 25.72 23.53 -24.86
N GLU A 85 25.88 22.51 -25.70
CA GLU A 85 25.64 21.10 -25.34
C GLU A 85 26.46 20.62 -24.13
N GLN A 86 27.69 21.14 -24.00
CA GLN A 86 28.59 20.85 -22.89
C GLN A 86 28.35 21.72 -21.63
N GLU A 87 27.49 22.73 -21.72
CA GLU A 87 27.15 23.60 -20.59
C GLU A 87 26.04 22.97 -19.75
N LEU A 88 26.25 22.98 -18.43
CA LEU A 88 25.25 22.53 -17.47
C LEU A 88 24.22 23.63 -17.20
N PRO A 89 22.93 23.29 -17.01
CA PRO A 89 21.97 24.20 -16.43
C PRO A 89 22.50 24.83 -15.14
N GLU A 90 22.16 26.09 -14.90
CA GLU A 90 22.58 26.78 -13.68
C GLU A 90 21.88 26.18 -12.46
N LEU A 91 20.60 25.82 -12.62
CA LEU A 91 19.76 25.28 -11.56
C LEU A 91 18.86 24.17 -12.11
N ILE A 92 18.77 23.07 -11.38
CA ILE A 92 17.63 22.13 -11.45
C ILE A 92 16.82 22.31 -10.16
N VAL A 93 15.52 22.56 -10.30
CA VAL A 93 14.57 22.48 -9.19
C VAL A 93 13.74 21.22 -9.36
N THR A 94 13.88 20.26 -8.45
CA THR A 94 12.95 19.13 -8.43
C THR A 94 11.67 19.52 -7.71
N VAL A 95 10.53 19.17 -8.30
CA VAL A 95 9.19 19.42 -7.74
C VAL A 95 8.48 18.09 -7.58
N ASP A 96 7.83 17.92 -6.43
CA ASP A 96 7.10 16.70 -6.06
C ASP A 96 7.98 15.44 -6.06
N CYS A 97 9.28 15.62 -5.85
CA CYS A 97 10.26 14.56 -5.68
C CYS A 97 11.59 15.12 -5.17
N GLN A 98 12.42 14.25 -4.58
CA GLN A 98 13.74 14.62 -4.09
C GLN A 98 14.82 14.19 -5.08
N TYR A 99 15.79 15.06 -5.30
CA TYR A 99 16.90 14.79 -6.22
C TYR A 99 17.70 13.55 -5.78
N GLY A 100 17.86 12.59 -6.69
CA GLY A 100 18.60 11.35 -6.44
C GLY A 100 17.74 10.16 -6.02
N GLU A 101 16.43 10.34 -5.81
CA GLU A 101 15.52 9.23 -5.54
C GLU A 101 15.40 8.26 -6.73
N GLY A 102 15.10 6.99 -6.45
CA GLY A 102 15.00 5.94 -7.46
C GLY A 102 13.96 6.23 -8.55
N ASN A 103 12.91 7.00 -8.23
CA ASN A 103 11.91 7.45 -9.19
C ASN A 103 12.26 8.77 -9.89
N VAL A 104 13.52 9.22 -9.86
CA VAL A 104 13.94 10.48 -10.49
C VAL A 104 15.17 10.25 -11.35
N ARG A 105 15.07 10.60 -12.64
CA ARG A 105 16.21 10.56 -13.56
C ARG A 105 17.22 11.62 -13.15
N ILE A 106 18.43 11.20 -12.82
CA ILE A 106 19.48 12.13 -12.37
C ILE A 106 20.05 12.89 -13.57
N PHE A 107 19.84 14.20 -13.59
CA PHE A 107 20.50 15.15 -14.50
C PHE A 107 21.46 16.05 -13.72
N LYS A 108 22.52 16.53 -14.38
CA LYS A 108 23.53 17.40 -13.78
C LYS A 108 23.17 18.87 -13.97
N ALA A 109 23.40 19.68 -12.94
CA ALA A 109 23.34 21.15 -12.95
C ALA A 109 24.38 21.72 -11.99
N ARG A 110 24.62 23.03 -12.04
CA ARG A 110 25.55 23.71 -11.11
C ARG A 110 24.98 23.78 -9.69
N GLN A 111 23.68 24.00 -9.57
CA GLN A 111 22.94 24.00 -8.31
C GLN A 111 21.71 23.09 -8.40
N ILE A 112 21.35 22.48 -7.27
CA ILE A 112 20.10 21.73 -7.11
C ILE A 112 19.24 22.41 -6.04
N ALA A 113 17.94 22.50 -6.31
CA ALA A 113 16.91 22.86 -5.35
C ALA A 113 15.78 21.82 -5.35
N VAL A 114 15.03 21.75 -4.26
CA VAL A 114 13.94 20.77 -4.06
C VAL A 114 12.73 21.45 -3.45
N ILE A 115 11.54 21.20 -4.00
CA ILE A 115 10.26 21.57 -3.40
C ILE A 115 9.39 20.31 -3.38
N ASP A 116 9.04 19.81 -2.20
CA ASP A 116 8.41 18.50 -2.08
C ASP A 116 7.59 18.34 -0.78
N HIS A 117 6.58 17.47 -0.80
CA HIS A 117 5.71 17.16 0.34
C HIS A 117 5.90 15.72 0.87
N HIS A 118 6.77 14.92 0.27
CA HIS A 118 7.07 13.60 0.78
C HIS A 118 7.92 13.65 2.06
N GLN A 119 8.04 12.50 2.73
CA GLN A 119 8.97 12.38 3.87
C GLN A 119 10.42 12.49 3.38
N ILE A 120 11.29 13.08 4.19
CA ILE A 120 12.71 13.21 3.85
C ILE A 120 13.34 11.82 3.85
N SER A 121 13.83 11.39 2.69
CA SER A 121 14.41 10.06 2.49
C SER A 121 15.94 10.11 2.44
N ASN A 122 16.51 11.25 2.06
CA ASN A 122 17.94 11.46 1.84
C ASN A 122 18.40 12.84 2.35
N PRO A 123 19.72 13.07 2.53
CA PRO A 123 20.25 14.41 2.78
C PRO A 123 19.83 15.38 1.67
N LEU A 124 19.26 16.52 2.06
CA LEU A 124 18.71 17.50 1.14
C LEU A 124 19.77 18.55 0.74
N PRO A 125 19.70 19.09 -0.49
CA PRO A 125 20.43 20.30 -0.85
C PRO A 125 20.09 21.49 0.07
N GLU A 126 20.94 22.52 0.06
CA GLU A 126 20.70 23.75 0.85
C GLU A 126 19.41 24.47 0.42
N LEU A 127 19.14 24.50 -0.88
CA LEU A 127 17.92 25.10 -1.45
C LEU A 127 16.77 24.09 -1.46
N SER A 128 16.30 23.71 -0.27
CA SER A 128 15.16 22.80 -0.14
C SER A 128 14.01 23.40 0.66
N GLU A 129 12.78 23.12 0.22
CA GLU A 129 11.53 23.41 0.91
C GLU A 129 10.71 22.12 0.99
N ILE A 130 10.69 21.49 2.16
CA ILE A 130 9.94 20.26 2.39
C ILE A 130 8.85 20.53 3.42
N ARG A 131 7.58 20.35 3.03
CA ARG A 131 6.43 20.57 3.93
C ARG A 131 5.58 19.33 4.01
N SER A 132 6.13 18.27 4.60
CA SER A 132 5.49 16.97 4.49
C SER A 132 4.12 16.88 5.13
N TYR A 133 3.78 17.79 6.04
CA TYR A 133 2.48 17.89 6.70
C TYR A 133 1.31 18.24 5.76
N LEU A 134 1.59 18.73 4.55
CA LEU A 134 0.58 19.05 3.53
C LEU A 134 0.23 17.84 2.68
N ALA A 135 -0.98 17.87 2.11
CA ALA A 135 -1.48 16.76 1.30
C ALA A 135 -0.79 16.66 -0.06
N SER A 136 -0.29 17.76 -0.62
CA SER A 136 0.34 17.76 -1.95
C SER A 136 1.40 18.85 -2.12
N CYS A 137 2.31 18.67 -3.07
CA CYS A 137 3.29 19.67 -3.47
C CYS A 137 2.61 20.87 -4.16
N SER A 138 1.46 20.70 -4.83
CA SER A 138 0.67 21.83 -5.35
C SER A 138 0.29 22.83 -4.26
N THR A 139 0.01 22.39 -3.04
CA THR A 139 -0.27 23.30 -1.92
C THR A 139 0.96 24.09 -1.48
N ILE A 140 2.14 23.47 -1.50
CA ILE A 140 3.40 24.15 -1.24
C ILE A 140 3.62 25.27 -2.27
N LEU A 141 3.52 24.95 -3.56
CA LEU A 141 3.75 25.93 -4.63
C LEU A 141 2.69 27.03 -4.60
N TRP A 142 1.42 26.71 -4.37
CA TRP A 142 0.38 27.73 -4.23
C TRP A 142 0.67 28.71 -3.10
N ASP A 143 1.07 28.22 -1.94
CA ASP A 143 1.38 29.06 -0.78
C ASP A 143 2.63 29.91 -1.03
N MET A 144 3.70 29.32 -1.57
CA MET A 144 4.91 30.07 -1.94
C MET A 144 4.62 31.15 -2.99
N LEU A 145 3.79 30.87 -4.01
CA LEU A 145 3.38 31.87 -5.00
C LEU A 145 2.59 33.02 -4.37
N LYS A 146 1.71 32.69 -3.41
CA LYS A 146 0.93 33.69 -2.66
C LYS A 146 1.83 34.56 -1.78
N GLU A 147 2.85 33.98 -1.13
CA GLU A 147 3.86 34.74 -0.37
C GLU A 147 4.63 35.74 -1.25
N GLU A 148 4.88 35.40 -2.52
CA GLU A 148 5.51 36.30 -3.50
C GLU A 148 4.51 37.26 -4.19
N GLY A 149 3.22 37.19 -3.87
CA GLY A 149 2.19 38.02 -4.50
C GLY A 149 1.90 37.67 -5.97
N TYR A 150 2.24 36.46 -6.41
CA TYR A 150 1.95 36.00 -7.77
C TYR A 150 0.44 35.72 -7.94
N PRO A 151 -0.22 36.29 -8.96
CA PRO A 151 -1.68 36.32 -9.04
C PRO A 151 -2.27 35.03 -9.64
N VAL A 152 -2.19 33.92 -8.91
CA VAL A 152 -2.67 32.59 -9.33
C VAL A 152 -4.14 32.62 -9.75
N GLU A 153 -4.98 33.41 -9.08
CA GLU A 153 -6.41 33.53 -9.35
C GLU A 153 -6.76 34.17 -10.69
N LYS A 154 -5.80 34.83 -11.34
CA LYS A 154 -5.96 35.40 -12.69
C LYS A 154 -5.71 34.38 -13.79
N ASP A 155 -4.98 33.31 -13.49
CA ASP A 155 -4.80 32.18 -14.41
C ASP A 155 -5.70 31.01 -14.00
N LYS A 156 -6.83 30.88 -14.71
CA LYS A 156 -7.78 29.79 -14.50
C LYS A 156 -7.18 28.42 -14.83
N LYS A 157 -6.21 28.33 -15.77
CA LYS A 157 -5.57 27.05 -16.13
C LYS A 157 -4.62 26.61 -15.02
N LEU A 158 -3.77 27.52 -14.53
CA LEU A 158 -2.91 27.24 -13.37
C LEU A 158 -3.74 26.89 -12.13
N SER A 159 -4.78 27.67 -11.83
CA SER A 159 -5.69 27.36 -10.71
C SER A 159 -6.34 25.98 -10.86
N THR A 160 -6.69 25.58 -12.08
CA THR A 160 -7.26 24.25 -12.35
C THR A 160 -6.22 23.14 -12.19
N ALA A 161 -4.99 23.34 -12.63
CA ALA A 161 -3.91 22.38 -12.46
C ALA A 161 -3.64 22.12 -10.98
N LEU A 162 -3.40 23.20 -10.22
CA LEU A 162 -3.14 23.16 -8.78
C LEU A 162 -4.29 22.50 -8.00
N TYR A 163 -5.54 22.84 -8.32
CA TYR A 163 -6.71 22.18 -7.71
C TYR A 163 -6.77 20.68 -8.03
N TYR A 164 -6.47 20.29 -9.27
CA TYR A 164 -6.48 18.89 -9.68
C TYR A 164 -5.36 18.09 -9.00
N GLY A 165 -4.15 18.65 -8.86
CA GLY A 165 -3.03 18.05 -8.15
C GLY A 165 -3.36 17.77 -6.68
N LEU A 166 -3.85 18.79 -5.95
CA LEU A 166 -4.31 18.59 -4.57
C LEU A 166 -5.41 17.52 -4.47
N MET A 167 -6.38 17.53 -5.39
CA MET A 167 -7.47 16.55 -5.37
C MET A 167 -6.99 15.11 -5.56
N THR A 168 -6.00 14.87 -6.42
CA THR A 168 -5.51 13.51 -6.69
C THR A 168 -4.70 12.96 -5.52
N ASP A 169 -3.81 13.76 -4.94
CA ASP A 169 -2.93 13.32 -3.86
C ASP A 169 -3.64 13.16 -2.52
N SER A 170 -4.73 13.91 -2.33
CA SER A 170 -5.56 13.82 -1.13
C SER A 170 -6.70 12.81 -1.24
N ASN A 171 -6.61 11.86 -2.18
CA ASN A 171 -7.63 10.84 -2.42
C ASN A 171 -9.04 11.47 -2.54
N ASN A 172 -9.19 12.39 -3.50
CA ASN A 172 -10.41 13.17 -3.73
C ASN A 172 -10.86 13.94 -2.47
N PHE A 173 -9.91 14.59 -1.79
CA PHE A 173 -10.09 15.39 -0.57
C PHE A 173 -10.51 14.60 0.68
N SER A 174 -10.49 13.27 0.65
CA SER A 174 -10.77 12.49 1.86
C SER A 174 -9.61 12.51 2.86
N GLU A 175 -8.40 12.83 2.39
CA GLU A 175 -7.17 12.79 3.19
C GLU A 175 -6.57 14.19 3.46
N ILE A 176 -7.29 15.28 3.14
CA ILE A 176 -6.87 16.62 3.56
C ILE A 176 -7.06 16.79 5.07
N GLN A 177 -5.99 17.15 5.77
CA GLN A 177 -6.02 17.40 7.21
C GLN A 177 -5.52 18.80 7.57
N HIS A 178 -4.61 19.37 6.78
CA HIS A 178 -4.01 20.65 7.12
C HIS A 178 -4.89 21.82 6.62
N PRO A 179 -5.08 22.90 7.42
CA PRO A 179 -5.91 24.03 7.02
C PRO A 179 -5.48 24.68 5.70
N LEU A 180 -4.17 24.70 5.41
CA LEU A 180 -3.64 25.26 4.16
C LEU A 180 -4.14 24.52 2.90
N ASP A 181 -4.32 23.20 2.98
CA ASP A 181 -4.90 22.41 1.88
C ASP A 181 -6.36 22.82 1.65
N MET A 182 -7.11 23.05 2.74
CA MET A 182 -8.51 23.51 2.69
C MET A 182 -8.60 24.94 2.16
N ASP A 183 -7.71 25.82 2.60
CA ASP A 183 -7.63 27.21 2.14
C ASP A 183 -7.37 27.25 0.63
N MET A 184 -6.43 26.46 0.13
CA MET A 184 -6.15 26.34 -1.30
C MET A 184 -7.38 25.84 -2.07
N ARG A 185 -8.01 24.75 -1.59
CA ARG A 185 -9.23 24.18 -2.20
C ARG A 185 -10.33 25.23 -2.35
N ASP A 186 -10.54 26.04 -1.31
CA ASP A 186 -11.62 27.02 -1.25
C ASP A 186 -11.27 28.35 -1.96
N TYR A 187 -9.97 28.66 -2.07
CA TYR A 187 -9.48 29.90 -2.70
C TYR A 187 -9.39 29.82 -4.23
N LEU A 188 -8.96 28.69 -4.79
CA LEU A 188 -8.65 28.58 -6.21
C LEU A 188 -9.89 28.71 -7.10
N LYS A 189 -9.80 29.56 -8.14
CA LYS A 189 -10.86 29.72 -9.15
C LYS A 189 -10.59 28.78 -10.33
N TYR A 190 -11.01 27.53 -10.21
CA TYR A 190 -10.76 26.49 -11.21
C TYR A 190 -11.92 26.29 -12.20
N SER A 191 -11.67 25.46 -13.22
CA SER A 191 -12.68 25.00 -14.18
C SER A 191 -13.31 23.69 -13.72
N ASN A 192 -14.53 23.74 -13.18
CA ASN A 192 -15.24 22.54 -12.74
C ASN A 192 -15.45 21.51 -13.87
N SER A 193 -15.71 21.98 -15.10
CA SER A 193 -15.86 21.08 -16.26
C SER A 193 -14.56 20.35 -16.61
N ALA A 194 -13.40 21.01 -16.46
CA ALA A 194 -12.11 20.37 -16.67
C ALA A 194 -11.83 19.32 -15.59
N ILE A 195 -12.08 19.63 -14.32
CA ILE A 195 -11.95 18.67 -13.22
C ILE A 195 -12.84 17.44 -13.45
N ILE A 196 -14.12 17.64 -13.77
CA ILE A 196 -15.04 16.54 -14.09
C ILE A 196 -14.50 15.71 -15.27
N LYS A 197 -14.02 16.36 -16.33
CA LYS A 197 -13.44 15.68 -17.50
C LYS A 197 -12.23 14.83 -17.12
N PHE A 198 -11.26 15.39 -16.40
CA PHE A 198 -10.04 14.68 -16.03
C PHE A 198 -10.34 13.49 -15.12
N LYS A 199 -11.19 13.67 -14.10
CA LYS A 199 -11.62 12.58 -13.19
C LYS A 199 -12.22 11.37 -13.90
N ASN A 200 -12.98 11.62 -14.97
CA ASN A 200 -13.69 10.57 -15.70
C ASN A 200 -12.90 10.02 -16.89
N SER A 201 -11.66 10.47 -17.10
CA SER A 201 -10.84 10.08 -18.26
C SER A 201 -9.64 9.19 -17.87
N ASN A 202 -9.82 8.32 -16.88
CA ASN A 202 -8.75 7.45 -16.38
C ASN A 202 -8.47 6.22 -17.26
N ILE A 203 -9.36 5.91 -18.21
CA ILE A 203 -9.29 4.74 -19.09
C ILE A 203 -9.22 5.23 -20.53
N SER A 204 -8.24 4.77 -21.31
CA SER A 204 -8.15 5.03 -22.74
C SER A 204 -9.13 4.18 -23.55
N GLN A 205 -9.39 4.56 -24.79
CA GLN A 205 -10.26 3.78 -25.70
C GLN A 205 -9.71 2.35 -25.91
N GLU A 206 -8.39 2.20 -25.98
CA GLU A 206 -7.76 0.90 -26.13
C GLU A 206 -7.92 0.05 -24.86
N GLU A 207 -7.72 0.65 -23.68
CA GLU A 207 -7.92 -0.06 -22.41
C GLU A 207 -9.39 -0.43 -22.19
N LEU A 208 -10.33 0.43 -22.60
CA LEU A 208 -11.76 0.12 -22.59
C LEU A 208 -12.09 -1.05 -23.52
N ARG A 209 -11.48 -1.09 -24.72
CA ARG A 209 -11.61 -2.21 -25.66
C ARG A 209 -11.07 -3.50 -25.06
N ILE A 210 -9.88 -3.46 -24.44
CA ILE A 210 -9.27 -4.60 -23.75
C ILE A 210 -10.19 -5.11 -22.63
N ALA A 211 -10.71 -4.21 -21.78
CA ALA A 211 -11.63 -4.57 -20.72
C ALA A 211 -12.93 -5.18 -21.27
N GLY A 212 -13.54 -4.60 -22.30
CA GLY A 212 -14.74 -5.13 -22.92
C GLY A 212 -14.56 -6.53 -23.51
N ILE A 213 -13.45 -6.77 -24.21
CA ILE A 213 -13.12 -8.10 -24.76
C ILE A 213 -12.85 -9.10 -23.64
N ALA A 214 -12.12 -8.71 -22.60
CA ALA A 214 -11.86 -9.55 -21.44
C ALA A 214 -13.17 -10.00 -20.79
N LEU A 215 -14.09 -9.08 -20.49
CA LEU A 215 -15.36 -9.41 -19.84
C LEU A 215 -16.20 -10.41 -20.64
N LEU A 216 -16.21 -10.30 -21.98
CA LEU A 216 -16.87 -11.27 -22.86
C LEU A 216 -16.25 -12.67 -22.81
N GLY A 217 -14.96 -12.77 -22.49
CA GLY A 217 -14.20 -14.01 -22.39
C GLY A 217 -14.03 -14.52 -20.96
N SER A 218 -14.81 -14.03 -20.01
CA SER A 218 -14.77 -14.52 -18.62
C SER A 218 -15.31 -15.94 -18.51
N GLU A 219 -14.63 -16.78 -17.74
CA GLU A 219 -15.04 -18.15 -17.42
C GLU A 219 -15.49 -18.21 -15.97
N TYR A 220 -16.75 -18.59 -15.75
CA TYR A 220 -17.34 -18.73 -14.43
C TYR A 220 -17.38 -20.20 -14.00
N TYR A 221 -16.99 -20.46 -12.75
CA TYR A 221 -16.88 -21.78 -12.15
C TYR A 221 -17.90 -21.89 -11.02
N HIS A 222 -19.05 -22.49 -11.35
CA HIS A 222 -20.24 -22.52 -10.50
C HIS A 222 -20.04 -23.20 -9.13
N GLU A 223 -19.21 -24.23 -9.04
CA GLU A 223 -19.06 -25.01 -7.80
C GLU A 223 -18.41 -24.21 -6.66
N ASN A 224 -17.51 -23.29 -7.01
CA ASN A 224 -16.69 -22.53 -6.07
C ASN A 224 -16.87 -21.02 -6.22
N HIS A 225 -17.89 -20.58 -6.96
CA HIS A 225 -18.28 -19.18 -7.13
C HIS A 225 -17.14 -18.24 -7.54
N TYR A 226 -16.21 -18.71 -8.39
CA TYR A 226 -15.11 -17.87 -8.87
C TYR A 226 -15.13 -17.68 -10.38
N SER A 227 -14.52 -16.57 -10.84
CA SER A 227 -14.34 -16.31 -12.27
C SER A 227 -12.87 -16.08 -12.63
N ILE A 228 -12.46 -16.61 -13.78
CA ILE A 228 -11.13 -16.38 -14.37
C ILE A 228 -11.29 -15.64 -15.69
N VAL A 229 -10.43 -14.65 -15.94
CA VAL A 229 -10.39 -13.97 -17.23
C VAL A 229 -8.96 -13.68 -17.69
N LYS A 230 -8.71 -13.99 -18.96
CA LYS A 230 -7.51 -13.55 -19.67
C LYS A 230 -7.78 -12.22 -20.36
N THR A 231 -6.83 -11.31 -20.30
CA THR A 231 -6.86 -10.05 -21.04
C THR A 231 -5.69 -9.96 -22.03
N ASP A 232 -5.83 -9.09 -23.03
CA ASP A 232 -4.68 -8.61 -23.79
C ASP A 232 -3.71 -7.85 -22.84
N PRO A 233 -2.41 -7.72 -23.20
CA PRO A 233 -1.43 -7.01 -22.39
C PRO A 233 -1.90 -5.59 -22.04
N CYS A 234 -2.00 -5.31 -20.74
CA CYS A 234 -2.48 -4.03 -20.23
C CYS A 234 -1.77 -3.63 -18.93
N ASP A 235 -2.02 -2.40 -18.47
CA ASP A 235 -1.55 -1.93 -17.18
C ASP A 235 -2.27 -2.65 -16.02
N PRO A 236 -1.60 -2.92 -14.88
CA PRO A 236 -2.24 -3.47 -13.69
C PRO A 236 -3.54 -2.79 -13.25
N ASN A 237 -3.66 -1.47 -13.45
CA ASN A 237 -4.91 -0.76 -13.14
C ASN A 237 -6.10 -1.30 -13.93
N ILE A 238 -5.90 -1.66 -15.20
CA ILE A 238 -6.95 -2.21 -16.06
C ILE A 238 -7.35 -3.61 -15.62
N LEU A 239 -6.39 -4.45 -15.23
CA LEU A 239 -6.70 -5.74 -14.59
C LEU A 239 -7.57 -5.51 -13.34
N GLY A 240 -7.24 -4.50 -12.54
CA GLY A 240 -8.02 -4.12 -11.37
C GLY A 240 -9.46 -3.71 -11.69
N ILE A 241 -9.67 -2.91 -12.73
CA ILE A 241 -11.00 -2.49 -13.20
C ILE A 241 -11.81 -3.70 -13.67
N ILE A 242 -11.20 -4.59 -14.45
CA ILE A 242 -11.85 -5.81 -14.94
C ILE A 242 -12.26 -6.69 -13.76
N SER A 243 -11.36 -6.90 -12.79
CA SER A 243 -11.68 -7.68 -11.59
C SER A 243 -12.78 -7.03 -10.74
N ASP A 244 -12.76 -5.70 -10.57
CA ASP A 244 -13.79 -4.97 -9.82
C ASP A 244 -15.17 -5.05 -10.50
N MET A 245 -15.23 -5.13 -11.84
CA MET A 245 -16.47 -5.36 -12.58
C MET A 245 -16.95 -6.81 -12.44
N MET A 246 -16.04 -7.79 -12.54
CA MET A 246 -16.39 -9.21 -12.36
C MET A 246 -16.94 -9.51 -10.97
N LEU A 247 -16.38 -8.90 -9.93
CA LEU A 247 -16.82 -9.09 -8.54
C LEU A 247 -18.22 -8.49 -8.25
N GLN A 248 -18.75 -7.66 -9.14
CA GLN A 248 -20.11 -7.12 -9.04
C GLN A 248 -21.17 -8.05 -9.66
N VAL A 249 -20.76 -9.15 -10.28
CA VAL A 249 -21.67 -10.18 -10.80
C VAL A 249 -22.20 -10.99 -9.63
N GLU A 250 -23.53 -11.18 -9.57
CA GLU A 250 -24.26 -11.77 -8.43
C GLU A 250 -23.63 -13.03 -7.84
N ASP A 251 -23.21 -13.97 -8.69
CA ASP A 251 -22.70 -15.27 -8.25
C ASP A 251 -21.17 -15.33 -8.13
N VAL A 252 -20.44 -14.23 -8.35
CA VAL A 252 -18.97 -14.20 -8.33
C VAL A 252 -18.47 -13.69 -6.98
N GLU A 253 -18.00 -14.62 -6.14
CA GLU A 253 -17.44 -14.34 -4.81
C GLU A 253 -15.95 -13.98 -4.85
N SER A 254 -15.23 -14.52 -5.84
CA SER A 254 -13.80 -14.25 -6.06
C SER A 254 -13.47 -14.25 -7.55
N CYS A 255 -12.47 -13.47 -7.96
CA CYS A 255 -12.06 -13.47 -9.36
C CYS A 255 -10.56 -13.27 -9.57
N LEU A 256 -10.07 -13.80 -10.69
CA LEU A 256 -8.70 -13.68 -11.18
C LEU A 256 -8.73 -13.10 -12.59
N ALA A 257 -8.13 -11.92 -12.77
CA ALA A 257 -7.84 -11.35 -14.09
C ALA A 257 -6.34 -11.37 -14.33
N TYR A 258 -5.89 -11.79 -15.52
CA TYR A 258 -4.47 -11.83 -15.84
C TYR A 258 -4.15 -11.43 -17.27
N SER A 259 -2.94 -10.91 -17.47
CA SER A 259 -2.38 -10.55 -18.77
C SER A 259 -0.97 -11.13 -18.96
N ILE A 260 -0.74 -11.69 -20.14
CA ILE A 260 0.52 -12.35 -20.48
C ILE A 260 1.45 -11.34 -21.14
N HIS A 261 2.64 -11.15 -20.59
CA HIS A 261 3.70 -10.31 -21.16
C HIS A 261 4.93 -11.14 -21.52
N GLU A 262 5.87 -10.54 -22.25
CA GLU A 262 7.12 -11.20 -22.65
C GLU A 262 7.93 -11.75 -21.47
N GLY A 263 8.04 -10.96 -20.39
CA GLY A 263 8.82 -11.31 -19.20
C GLY A 263 8.06 -12.07 -18.10
N GLY A 264 6.75 -12.25 -18.23
CA GLY A 264 5.93 -12.86 -17.19
C GLY A 264 4.45 -12.49 -17.28
N ILE A 265 3.68 -12.91 -16.29
CA ILE A 265 2.23 -12.77 -16.25
C ILE A 265 1.88 -11.85 -15.10
N LYS A 266 1.09 -10.80 -15.36
CA LYS A 266 0.54 -9.94 -14.32
C LYS A 266 -0.86 -10.41 -13.98
N LEU A 267 -1.20 -10.40 -12.70
CA LEU A 267 -2.52 -10.80 -12.23
C LEU A 267 -3.11 -9.83 -11.20
N SER A 268 -4.44 -9.80 -11.18
CA SER A 268 -5.28 -9.09 -10.22
C SER A 268 -6.27 -10.08 -9.64
N VAL A 269 -6.35 -10.11 -8.31
CA VAL A 269 -7.27 -10.98 -7.56
C VAL A 269 -8.22 -10.10 -6.75
N ARG A 270 -9.49 -10.48 -6.75
CA ARG A 270 -10.51 -9.87 -5.88
C ARG A 270 -11.28 -10.94 -5.14
N SER A 271 -11.75 -10.59 -3.96
CA SER A 271 -12.72 -11.38 -3.22
C SER A 271 -13.65 -10.47 -2.41
N CYS A 272 -14.91 -10.88 -2.29
CA CYS A 272 -15.94 -10.22 -1.48
C CYS A 272 -16.45 -11.10 -0.33
N VAL A 273 -15.91 -12.30 -0.16
CA VAL A 273 -16.31 -13.25 0.90
C VAL A 273 -15.21 -13.42 1.94
N LYS A 274 -15.59 -13.70 3.19
CA LYS A 274 -14.63 -13.78 4.30
C LYS A 274 -13.82 -15.07 4.29
N GLU A 275 -14.28 -16.07 3.57
CA GLU A 275 -13.66 -17.39 3.36
C GLU A 275 -12.46 -17.32 2.42
N VAL A 276 -12.30 -16.23 1.66
CA VAL A 276 -11.23 -16.06 0.69
C VAL A 276 -10.57 -14.69 0.86
N LYS A 277 -9.34 -14.70 1.36
CA LYS A 277 -8.50 -13.50 1.36
C LYS A 277 -7.78 -13.36 0.01
N ALA A 278 -7.95 -12.23 -0.66
CA ALA A 278 -7.37 -11.98 -1.97
C ALA A 278 -5.83 -11.99 -1.95
N ASP A 279 -5.20 -11.47 -0.89
CA ASP A 279 -3.75 -11.47 -0.72
C ASP A 279 -3.20 -12.88 -0.48
N GLU A 280 -3.91 -13.71 0.28
CA GLU A 280 -3.59 -15.14 0.44
C GLU A 280 -3.72 -15.88 -0.89
N LEU A 281 -4.82 -15.68 -1.61
CA LEU A 281 -5.06 -16.33 -2.90
C LEU A 281 -4.00 -15.94 -3.94
N ALA A 282 -3.63 -14.65 -4.01
CA ALA A 282 -2.56 -14.19 -4.89
C ALA A 282 -1.21 -14.85 -4.55
N LYS A 283 -0.86 -14.97 -3.25
CA LYS A 283 0.34 -15.69 -2.80
C LYS A 283 0.29 -17.17 -3.19
N PHE A 284 -0.86 -17.82 -3.02
CA PHE A 284 -1.06 -19.22 -3.37
C PHE A 284 -0.86 -19.47 -4.87
N ILE A 285 -1.50 -18.65 -5.72
CA ILE A 285 -1.39 -18.74 -7.18
C ILE A 285 0.07 -18.56 -7.64
N CYS A 286 0.78 -17.58 -7.06
CA CYS A 286 2.17 -17.28 -7.43
C CYS A 286 3.20 -18.24 -6.83
N GLN A 287 2.82 -19.12 -5.90
CA GLN A 287 3.76 -19.93 -5.12
C GLN A 287 4.66 -20.79 -6.03
N GLY A 288 5.97 -20.58 -5.93
CA GLY A 288 7.01 -21.31 -6.67
C GLY A 288 7.30 -20.77 -8.08
N VAL A 289 6.52 -19.80 -8.57
CA VAL A 289 6.68 -19.22 -9.92
C VAL A 289 6.71 -17.69 -9.94
N GLY A 290 6.49 -17.03 -8.81
CA GLY A 290 6.45 -15.58 -8.73
C GLY A 290 6.17 -15.08 -7.32
N ASP A 291 5.62 -13.87 -7.23
CA ASP A 291 5.23 -13.25 -5.97
C ASP A 291 3.82 -12.65 -6.08
N GLY A 292 3.10 -12.63 -4.96
CA GLY A 292 1.71 -12.18 -4.86
C GLY A 292 1.44 -11.54 -3.51
N GLY A 293 0.49 -10.60 -3.47
CA GLY A 293 0.14 -9.90 -2.24
C GLY A 293 -0.83 -8.75 -2.46
N GLY A 294 -1.16 -8.07 -1.36
CA GLY A 294 -2.11 -6.95 -1.36
C GLY A 294 -2.91 -6.91 -0.08
N HIS A 295 -4.20 -6.63 -0.21
CA HIS A 295 -5.16 -6.53 0.88
C HIS A 295 -6.14 -7.70 0.86
N LEU A 296 -6.92 -7.83 1.94
CA LEU A 296 -7.91 -8.90 2.14
C LEU A 296 -8.90 -9.05 0.97
N THR A 297 -9.29 -7.95 0.32
CA THR A 297 -10.28 -7.96 -0.77
C THR A 297 -9.69 -7.65 -2.14
N LYS A 298 -8.50 -7.05 -2.20
CA LYS A 298 -7.84 -6.63 -3.44
C LYS A 298 -6.36 -6.94 -3.41
N ALA A 299 -5.92 -7.80 -4.31
CA ALA A 299 -4.53 -8.20 -4.42
C ALA A 299 -4.08 -8.25 -5.88
N GLY A 300 -2.78 -8.40 -6.06
CA GLY A 300 -2.15 -8.62 -7.36
C GLY A 300 -0.93 -9.52 -7.22
N GLY A 301 -0.33 -9.82 -8.36
CA GLY A 301 0.87 -10.64 -8.39
C GLY A 301 1.56 -10.60 -9.74
N PHE A 302 2.76 -11.16 -9.74
CA PHE A 302 3.56 -11.32 -10.95
C PHE A 302 4.20 -12.70 -10.96
N ILE A 303 3.91 -13.45 -12.02
CA ILE A 303 4.55 -14.73 -12.31
C ILE A 303 5.71 -14.49 -13.26
N VAL A 304 6.90 -14.95 -12.88
CA VAL A 304 8.12 -14.82 -13.67
C VAL A 304 8.16 -15.94 -14.70
N ARG A 305 8.20 -15.59 -15.98
CA ARG A 305 8.18 -16.56 -17.10
C ARG A 305 9.23 -17.66 -16.93
N SER A 306 10.48 -17.30 -16.61
CA SER A 306 11.56 -18.27 -16.48
C SER A 306 11.38 -19.25 -15.32
N LEU A 307 10.60 -18.91 -14.30
CA LEU A 307 10.29 -19.84 -13.21
C LEU A 307 9.18 -20.81 -13.62
N LEU A 308 8.21 -20.34 -14.40
CA LEU A 308 7.14 -21.17 -14.95
C LEU A 308 7.70 -22.17 -15.98
N GLU A 309 8.58 -21.74 -16.89
CA GLU A 309 9.26 -22.62 -17.85
C GLU A 309 10.16 -23.66 -17.18
N ARG A 310 10.75 -23.36 -16.00
CA ARG A 310 11.52 -24.33 -15.20
C ARG A 310 10.65 -25.45 -14.62
N GLN A 311 9.35 -25.25 -14.55
CA GLN A 311 8.38 -26.28 -14.16
C GLN A 311 7.82 -27.03 -15.39
N GLU A 312 8.50 -26.92 -16.54
CA GLU A 312 8.14 -27.58 -17.80
C GLU A 312 6.74 -27.19 -18.34
N LEU A 313 6.21 -26.05 -17.91
CA LEU A 313 4.96 -25.49 -18.42
C LEU A 313 5.21 -24.67 -19.69
N ASP A 314 4.42 -24.96 -20.73
CA ASP A 314 4.43 -24.20 -21.97
C ASP A 314 3.94 -22.75 -21.74
N TYR A 315 4.67 -21.78 -22.29
CA TYR A 315 4.28 -20.36 -22.21
C TYR A 315 3.27 -19.97 -23.29
N THR A 316 2.17 -20.71 -23.36
CA THR A 316 1.06 -20.46 -24.30
C THR A 316 -0.20 -20.02 -23.55
N PRO A 317 -1.10 -19.23 -24.16
CA PRO A 317 -2.33 -18.79 -23.49
C PRO A 317 -3.17 -19.93 -22.89
N SER A 318 -3.30 -21.05 -23.59
CA SER A 318 -4.08 -22.21 -23.14
C SER A 318 -3.43 -22.93 -21.97
N ALA A 319 -2.11 -23.13 -22.00
CA ALA A 319 -1.39 -23.77 -20.90
C ALA A 319 -1.42 -22.89 -19.63
N ILE A 320 -1.26 -21.57 -19.79
CA ILE A 320 -1.37 -20.61 -18.69
C ILE A 320 -2.79 -20.57 -18.10
N GLN A 321 -3.80 -20.63 -18.96
CA GLN A 321 -5.19 -20.69 -18.51
C GLN A 321 -5.48 -21.96 -17.70
N HIS A 322 -4.99 -23.11 -18.18
CA HIS A 322 -5.08 -24.36 -17.45
C HIS A 322 -4.33 -24.30 -16.11
N PHE A 323 -3.11 -23.76 -16.09
CA PHE A 323 -2.35 -23.53 -14.86
C PHE A 323 -3.15 -22.73 -13.81
N PHE A 324 -3.79 -21.63 -14.23
CA PHE A 324 -4.60 -20.83 -13.31
C PHE A 324 -5.84 -21.56 -12.83
N ARG A 325 -6.48 -22.36 -13.70
CA ARG A 325 -7.61 -23.21 -13.32
C ARG A 325 -7.21 -24.20 -12.23
N GLU A 326 -6.13 -24.95 -12.44
CA GLU A 326 -5.63 -25.92 -11.45
C GLU A 326 -5.29 -25.24 -10.11
N ARG A 327 -4.61 -24.09 -10.14
CA ARG A 327 -4.30 -23.33 -8.91
C ARG A 327 -5.53 -22.82 -8.19
N MET A 328 -6.56 -22.40 -8.92
CA MET A 328 -7.83 -21.98 -8.32
C MET A 328 -8.55 -23.19 -7.73
N ASP A 329 -8.65 -24.30 -8.47
CA ASP A 329 -9.30 -25.53 -7.99
C ASP A 329 -8.60 -26.10 -6.75
N GLU A 330 -7.27 -26.22 -6.75
CA GLU A 330 -6.47 -26.59 -5.57
C GLU A 330 -6.74 -25.65 -4.39
N TYR A 331 -6.81 -24.34 -4.64
CA TYR A 331 -7.12 -23.39 -3.57
C TYR A 331 -8.50 -23.67 -2.97
N PHE A 332 -9.54 -23.84 -3.78
CA PHE A 332 -10.91 -23.98 -3.27
C PHE A 332 -11.22 -25.38 -2.72
N MET A 333 -10.68 -26.44 -3.32
CA MET A 333 -10.97 -27.84 -2.94
C MET A 333 -10.07 -28.34 -1.81
N ASP A 334 -8.78 -28.00 -1.82
CA ASP A 334 -7.82 -28.50 -0.82
C ASP A 334 -7.76 -27.59 0.41
N ASN A 335 -8.92 -27.31 1.00
CA ASN A 335 -9.00 -26.65 2.30
C ASN A 335 -10.19 -27.13 3.15
N GLU A 336 -9.99 -27.13 4.46
CA GLU A 336 -11.04 -27.30 5.46
C GLU A 336 -11.42 -25.92 6.03
N ILE A 337 -12.72 -25.63 6.14
CA ILE A 337 -13.20 -24.40 6.79
C ILE A 337 -13.95 -24.74 8.07
N ILE A 338 -13.47 -24.24 9.20
CA ILE A 338 -14.05 -24.45 10.51
C ILE A 338 -14.63 -23.14 11.03
N TYR A 339 -15.94 -23.13 11.27
CA TYR A 339 -16.62 -22.06 11.98
C TYR A 339 -16.78 -22.44 13.45
N ALA A 340 -15.84 -22.00 14.31
CA ALA A 340 -15.78 -22.41 15.72
C ALA A 340 -17.09 -22.13 16.49
N GLY A 341 -17.85 -21.10 16.11
CA GLY A 341 -19.16 -20.80 16.71
C GLY A 341 -20.25 -21.86 16.46
N LYS A 342 -20.08 -22.73 15.46
CA LYS A 342 -21.01 -23.82 15.11
C LYS A 342 -20.31 -25.20 15.10
N TYR A 343 -19.07 -25.26 15.56
CA TYR A 343 -18.23 -26.45 15.52
C TYR A 343 -17.85 -26.85 16.95
N SER A 344 -17.90 -28.14 17.24
CA SER A 344 -17.37 -28.73 18.47
C SER A 344 -16.31 -29.73 18.07
N ALA A 345 -15.08 -29.53 18.56
CA ALA A 345 -13.99 -30.44 18.26
C ALA A 345 -14.22 -31.80 18.93
N ASP A 346 -13.91 -32.87 18.22
CA ASP A 346 -13.80 -34.20 18.81
C ASP A 346 -12.43 -34.36 19.50
N ILE A 347 -12.40 -33.98 20.78
CA ILE A 347 -11.20 -34.04 21.62
C ILE A 347 -10.69 -35.48 21.84
N SER A 348 -11.49 -36.52 21.55
CA SER A 348 -11.05 -37.92 21.70
C SER A 348 -9.96 -38.30 20.70
N THR A 349 -9.82 -37.52 19.62
CA THR A 349 -8.80 -37.69 18.58
C THR A 349 -7.57 -36.81 18.77
N MET A 350 -7.46 -36.14 19.93
CA MET A 350 -6.45 -35.12 20.20
C MET A 350 -5.62 -35.48 21.43
N ASP A 351 -4.36 -35.07 21.42
CA ASP A 351 -3.46 -35.23 22.57
C ASP A 351 -3.58 -34.03 23.51
N LEU A 352 -3.33 -34.27 24.81
CA LEU A 352 -3.41 -33.25 25.86
C LEU A 352 -2.05 -32.54 26.05
N TYR A 353 -2.07 -31.21 26.05
CA TYR A 353 -0.88 -30.37 26.23
C TYR A 353 -1.11 -29.30 27.31
N LYS A 354 -0.03 -28.85 27.94
CA LYS A 354 -0.01 -27.74 28.90
C LYS A 354 0.89 -26.62 28.41
N SER A 355 0.60 -25.37 28.80
CA SER A 355 1.50 -24.26 28.53
C SER A 355 2.87 -24.49 29.19
N LYS A 356 3.94 -24.19 28.46
CA LYS A 356 5.32 -24.16 28.96
C LYS A 356 5.60 -22.94 29.86
N GLY A 357 4.69 -21.97 29.90
CA GLY A 357 4.93 -20.70 30.58
C GLY A 357 5.93 -19.86 29.81
N VAL A 358 5.52 -19.32 28.65
CA VAL A 358 6.42 -18.52 27.81
C VAL A 358 6.40 -17.06 28.24
N THR A 359 7.57 -16.44 28.33
CA THR A 359 7.69 -15.02 28.63
C THR A 359 7.38 -14.20 27.38
N ILE A 360 6.44 -13.26 27.52
CA ILE A 360 6.03 -12.31 26.48
C ILE A 360 6.08 -10.87 27.05
N GLY A 361 5.88 -9.89 26.18
CA GLY A 361 5.84 -8.48 26.55
C GLY A 361 4.42 -7.96 26.72
N TYR A 362 4.20 -6.99 27.58
CA TYR A 362 2.96 -6.22 27.62
C TYR A 362 3.19 -4.78 28.08
N VAL A 363 2.26 -3.89 27.74
CA VAL A 363 2.20 -2.52 28.25
C VAL A 363 0.75 -2.07 28.34
N LYS A 364 0.39 -1.34 29.40
CA LYS A 364 -0.96 -0.78 29.51
C LYS A 364 -1.10 0.40 28.56
N GLY A 365 -2.20 0.48 27.82
CA GLY A 365 -2.46 1.57 26.88
C GLY A 365 -2.40 2.95 27.55
N SER A 366 -2.89 3.04 28.79
CA SER A 366 -2.87 4.26 29.62
C SER A 366 -1.49 4.69 30.09
N GLU A 367 -0.48 3.81 30.06
CA GLU A 367 0.93 4.17 30.31
C GLU A 367 1.58 4.85 29.09
N ILE A 368 1.03 4.62 27.89
CA ILE A 368 1.55 5.17 26.64
C ILE A 368 0.90 6.53 26.32
N PHE A 369 -0.43 6.57 26.27
CA PHE A 369 -1.20 7.77 25.98
C PHE A 369 -2.43 7.90 26.89
N PRO A 370 -3.00 9.11 27.06
CA PRO A 370 -4.23 9.31 27.81
C PRO A 370 -5.41 8.52 27.20
N VAL A 371 -6.32 8.07 28.07
CA VAL A 371 -7.59 7.45 27.67
C VAL A 371 -8.37 8.35 26.71
N GLY A 372 -8.96 7.76 25.67
CA GLY A 372 -9.64 8.45 24.56
C GLY A 372 -8.73 8.81 23.38
N THR A 373 -7.42 8.58 23.49
CA THR A 373 -6.49 8.83 22.38
C THR A 373 -6.66 7.81 21.27
N LYS A 374 -6.89 8.27 20.03
CA LYS A 374 -6.78 7.42 18.83
C LYS A 374 -5.32 7.34 18.38
N ALA A 375 -4.83 6.13 18.21
CA ALA A 375 -3.44 5.83 17.89
C ALA A 375 -3.33 4.78 16.78
N VAL A 376 -2.13 4.67 16.22
CA VAL A 376 -1.74 3.64 15.26
C VAL A 376 -0.48 2.97 15.79
N ILE A 377 -0.55 1.66 15.97
CA ILE A 377 0.60 0.79 16.24
C ILE A 377 1.13 0.31 14.90
N ARG A 378 2.44 0.46 14.67
CA ARG A 378 3.13 -0.13 13.53
C ARG A 378 3.98 -1.31 14.00
N ALA A 379 3.69 -2.49 13.48
CA ALA A 379 4.39 -3.73 13.75
C ALA A 379 4.65 -4.51 12.45
N MET A 380 5.27 -5.68 12.53
CA MET A 380 5.51 -6.55 11.35
C MET A 380 4.21 -6.94 10.64
N GLU A 381 3.11 -7.06 11.39
CA GLU A 381 1.79 -7.42 10.88
C GLU A 381 1.10 -6.27 10.13
N GLY A 382 1.68 -5.06 10.19
CA GLY A 382 1.13 -3.84 9.61
C GLY A 382 0.70 -2.81 10.64
N ASP A 383 -0.02 -1.80 10.17
CA ASP A 383 -0.55 -0.72 10.99
C ASP A 383 -1.91 -1.13 11.60
N GLN A 384 -2.02 -1.07 12.93
CA GLN A 384 -3.26 -1.33 13.68
C GLN A 384 -3.74 -0.05 14.36
N GLU A 385 -4.93 0.42 13.99
CA GLU A 385 -5.56 1.55 14.67
C GLU A 385 -6.26 1.10 15.97
N LEU A 386 -6.16 1.92 17.01
CA LEU A 386 -6.84 1.69 18.28
C LEU A 386 -7.24 2.99 18.96
N GLU A 387 -8.21 2.89 19.86
CA GLU A 387 -8.53 3.92 20.85
C GLU A 387 -8.11 3.43 22.23
N ILE A 388 -7.27 4.21 22.92
CA ILE A 388 -6.80 3.87 24.27
C ILE A 388 -7.97 3.96 25.25
N LYS A 389 -8.32 2.85 25.87
CA LYS A 389 -9.30 2.75 26.95
C LYS A 389 -8.62 2.36 28.25
N GLU A 390 -9.30 2.54 29.39
CA GLU A 390 -8.77 2.15 30.71
C GLU A 390 -8.38 0.67 30.78
N ASP A 391 -9.10 -0.19 30.07
CA ASP A 391 -8.89 -1.63 30.01
C ASP A 391 -7.95 -2.07 28.88
N THR A 392 -7.33 -1.15 28.12
CA THR A 392 -6.49 -1.51 26.97
C THR A 392 -5.12 -2.03 27.39
N ILE A 393 -4.78 -3.23 26.92
CA ILE A 393 -3.44 -3.82 27.02
C ILE A 393 -2.90 -4.03 25.60
N ILE A 394 -1.66 -3.64 25.37
CA ILE A 394 -0.92 -3.97 24.16
C ILE A 394 0.07 -5.07 24.55
N ALA A 395 -0.10 -6.26 23.98
CA ALA A 395 0.77 -7.40 24.23
C ALA A 395 1.71 -7.61 23.03
N VAL A 396 2.95 -7.99 23.33
CA VAL A 396 3.99 -8.32 22.35
C VAL A 396 4.30 -9.81 22.51
N GLY A 397 3.83 -10.60 21.55
CA GLY A 397 3.85 -12.05 21.59
C GLY A 397 5.23 -12.65 21.36
N VAL A 398 5.21 -13.96 21.09
CA VAL A 398 6.40 -14.84 21.19
C VAL A 398 7.36 -14.67 20.00
N ARG A 399 6.87 -14.12 18.89
CA ARG A 399 7.64 -13.75 17.69
C ARG A 399 7.76 -12.24 17.52
N GLY A 400 7.29 -11.46 18.49
CA GLY A 400 7.29 -10.01 18.44
C GLY A 400 6.02 -9.43 17.83
N GLU A 401 5.03 -10.28 17.53
CA GLU A 401 3.73 -9.86 17.03
C GLU A 401 2.98 -9.02 18.04
N VAL A 402 2.31 -7.96 17.58
CA VAL A 402 1.59 -7.06 18.47
C VAL A 402 0.09 -7.26 18.35
N TYR A 403 -0.58 -7.46 19.49
CA TYR A 403 -2.03 -7.56 19.55
C TYR A 403 -2.59 -6.78 20.75
N ILE A 404 -3.84 -6.35 20.61
CA ILE A 404 -4.55 -5.56 21.60
C ILE A 404 -5.53 -6.46 22.35
N THR A 405 -5.47 -6.46 23.67
CA THR A 405 -6.38 -7.21 24.54
C THR A 405 -6.92 -6.32 25.66
N LYS A 406 -7.83 -6.87 26.46
CA LYS A 406 -8.39 -6.20 27.63
C LYS A 406 -7.77 -6.71 28.91
N VAL A 407 -7.72 -5.86 29.94
CA VAL A 407 -7.24 -6.22 31.29
C VAL A 407 -7.88 -7.51 31.80
N GLU A 408 -9.19 -7.68 31.67
CA GLU A 408 -9.90 -8.89 32.12
C GLU A 408 -9.37 -10.18 31.47
N LEU A 409 -9.13 -10.15 30.15
CA LEU A 409 -8.55 -11.30 29.43
C LEU A 409 -7.08 -11.45 29.77
N PHE A 410 -6.35 -10.35 29.92
CA PHE A 410 -4.94 -10.38 30.30
C PHE A 410 -4.74 -11.07 31.65
N ASP A 411 -5.49 -10.67 32.67
CA ASP A 411 -5.40 -11.25 34.02
C ASP A 411 -5.82 -12.73 34.06
N LYS A 412 -6.63 -13.17 33.10
CA LYS A 412 -7.06 -14.57 32.98
C LYS A 412 -5.96 -15.48 32.40
N TYR A 413 -5.21 -15.02 31.40
CA TYR A 413 -4.29 -15.87 30.62
C TYR A 413 -2.80 -15.61 30.93
N TYR A 414 -2.48 -14.50 31.59
CA TYR A 414 -1.11 -14.04 31.81
C TYR A 414 -0.85 -13.74 33.28
N LYS A 415 0.40 -13.99 33.70
CA LYS A 415 0.90 -13.56 35.02
C LYS A 415 2.08 -12.63 34.86
N ILE A 416 1.99 -11.45 35.47
CA ILE A 416 3.10 -10.47 35.52
C ILE A 416 4.33 -11.15 36.14
N CYS A 417 5.51 -10.90 35.57
CA CYS A 417 6.76 -11.40 36.11
C CYS A 417 7.88 -10.36 36.00
N ASP A 418 8.82 -10.41 36.94
CA ASP A 418 9.93 -9.44 37.01
C ASP A 418 11.11 -9.82 36.10
N LYS A 419 10.88 -10.63 35.06
CA LYS A 419 11.91 -10.98 34.09
C LYS A 419 12.20 -9.77 33.20
N LYS A 420 13.44 -9.68 32.72
CA LYS A 420 13.78 -8.71 31.68
C LYS A 420 13.11 -9.15 30.37
N TYR A 421 12.34 -8.25 29.75
CA TYR A 421 11.79 -8.51 28.43
C TYR A 421 12.89 -8.42 27.37
N GLU A 422 12.98 -9.43 26.52
CA GLU A 422 13.84 -9.42 25.33
C GLU A 422 12.94 -9.56 24.11
N PHE A 423 13.00 -8.57 23.21
CA PHE A 423 12.17 -8.56 22.02
C PHE A 423 12.64 -9.64 21.03
N PRO A 424 11.76 -10.59 20.63
CA PRO A 424 12.17 -11.73 19.81
C PRO A 424 12.05 -11.47 18.29
N GLY A 425 11.51 -10.33 17.87
CA GLY A 425 11.28 -10.01 16.46
C GLY A 425 12.39 -9.19 15.79
N GLU A 426 12.34 -9.10 14.46
CA GLU A 426 13.31 -8.35 13.65
C GLU A 426 12.99 -6.84 13.57
N TYR A 427 11.72 -6.47 13.73
CA TYR A 427 11.25 -5.09 13.66
C TYR A 427 10.61 -4.65 14.97
N ALA A 428 11.25 -3.70 15.65
CA ALA A 428 10.74 -3.15 16.90
C ALA A 428 9.43 -2.38 16.67
N PRO A 429 8.33 -2.74 17.34
CA PRO A 429 7.06 -2.07 17.12
C PRO A 429 7.09 -0.63 17.65
N SER A 430 6.33 0.23 16.99
CA SER A 430 6.20 1.64 17.34
C SER A 430 4.74 2.05 17.41
N ILE A 431 4.46 3.16 18.09
CA ILE A 431 3.12 3.72 18.22
C ILE A 431 3.16 5.22 18.00
N ARG A 432 2.13 5.74 17.32
CA ARG A 432 1.93 7.19 17.10
C ARG A 432 0.46 7.53 17.34
N LYS A 433 0.16 8.77 17.69
CA LYS A 433 -1.24 9.23 17.67
C LYS A 433 -1.70 9.32 16.22
N LEU A 434 -2.99 9.10 15.96
CA LEU A 434 -3.52 9.13 14.59
C LEU A 434 -3.30 10.50 13.91
N LYS A 435 -3.33 11.58 14.70
CA LYS A 435 -3.12 12.96 14.27
C LYS A 435 -1.65 13.43 14.32
N ASP A 436 -0.76 12.66 14.96
CA ASP A 436 0.64 13.03 15.14
C ASP A 436 1.52 12.20 14.19
N ARG A 437 2.55 12.81 13.61
CA ARG A 437 3.49 12.12 12.71
C ARG A 437 4.70 11.54 13.44
N THR A 438 4.86 11.84 14.73
CA THR A 438 5.97 11.36 15.53
C THR A 438 5.63 10.00 16.13
N ALA A 439 6.33 8.96 15.68
CA ALA A 439 6.25 7.63 16.26
C ALA A 439 7.23 7.50 17.43
N MET A 440 6.79 6.82 18.48
CA MET A 440 7.64 6.40 19.60
C MET A 440 7.79 4.88 19.60
N GLY A 441 8.98 4.38 19.95
CA GLY A 441 9.18 2.94 20.11
C GLY A 441 8.39 2.41 21.30
N LEU A 442 7.77 1.23 21.16
CA LEU A 442 7.01 0.60 22.24
C LEU A 442 7.93 -0.11 23.24
N LEU A 443 9.02 -0.73 22.78
CA LEU A 443 9.90 -1.58 23.60
C LEU A 443 10.39 -0.96 24.91
N PRO A 444 10.74 0.34 25.01
CA PRO A 444 11.16 0.93 26.28
C PRO A 444 10.08 0.95 27.38
N LEU A 445 8.81 0.79 27.00
CA LEU A 445 7.66 0.79 27.91
C LEU A 445 7.12 -0.63 28.17
N VAL A 446 7.69 -1.65 27.52
CA VAL A 446 7.19 -3.03 27.61
C VAL A 446 7.71 -3.71 28.87
N HIS A 447 6.78 -4.21 29.68
CA HIS A 447 6.99 -5.06 30.84
C HIS A 447 6.92 -6.54 30.45
N SER A 448 7.41 -7.44 31.30
CA SER A 448 7.31 -8.89 31.07
C SER A 448 6.12 -9.52 31.77
N CYS A 449 5.48 -10.47 31.09
CA CYS A 449 4.57 -11.41 31.72
C CYS A 449 4.79 -12.82 31.17
N THR A 450 4.26 -13.82 31.85
CA THR A 450 4.29 -15.21 31.43
C THR A 450 2.90 -15.58 30.92
N TYR A 451 2.81 -16.10 29.70
CA TYR A 451 1.59 -16.74 29.21
C TYR A 451 1.45 -18.12 29.84
N GLU A 452 0.48 -18.27 30.74
CA GLU A 452 0.17 -19.55 31.39
C GLU A 452 -1.01 -20.27 30.71
N GLY A 453 -1.74 -19.57 29.83
CA GLY A 453 -2.98 -20.09 29.26
C GLY A 453 -4.09 -20.17 30.31
N ASN A 454 -5.19 -20.85 29.97
CA ASN A 454 -6.31 -21.10 30.89
C ASN A 454 -6.56 -22.60 30.96
N GLY A 455 -5.70 -23.32 31.67
CA GLY A 455 -5.73 -24.78 31.78
C GLY A 455 -4.96 -25.50 30.67
N ASN A 456 -5.17 -26.81 30.57
CA ASN A 456 -4.60 -27.58 29.47
C ASN A 456 -5.39 -27.32 28.18
N ILE A 457 -4.81 -27.74 27.07
CA ILE A 457 -5.40 -27.70 25.74
C ILE A 457 -5.35 -29.10 25.13
N TYR A 458 -6.29 -29.39 24.25
CA TYR A 458 -6.20 -30.49 23.31
C TYR A 458 -5.64 -29.97 21.99
N ALA A 459 -4.75 -30.73 21.36
CA ALA A 459 -4.25 -30.37 20.04
C ALA A 459 -4.08 -31.58 19.12
N LYS A 460 -4.23 -31.34 17.82
CA LYS A 460 -3.86 -32.30 16.77
C LYS A 460 -3.14 -31.58 15.63
N GLU A 461 -2.21 -32.28 14.99
CA GLU A 461 -1.55 -31.81 13.78
C GLU A 461 -2.55 -31.72 12.62
N LEU A 462 -2.48 -30.65 11.85
CA LEU A 462 -3.27 -30.41 10.66
C LEU A 462 -2.66 -31.18 9.48
N MET A 463 -3.51 -31.87 8.73
CA MET A 463 -3.10 -32.68 7.57
C MET A 463 -3.30 -31.95 6.24
N CYS A 464 -4.14 -30.92 6.23
CA CYS A 464 -4.45 -30.10 5.06
C CYS A 464 -4.48 -28.62 5.46
N ARG A 465 -4.72 -27.75 4.48
CA ARG A 465 -4.89 -26.32 4.73
C ARG A 465 -6.21 -26.10 5.45
N THR A 466 -6.20 -25.48 6.62
CA THR A 466 -7.42 -25.30 7.44
C THR A 466 -7.62 -23.83 7.79
N LYS A 467 -8.79 -23.30 7.46
CA LYS A 467 -9.22 -21.94 7.79
C LYS A 467 -10.12 -22.00 9.02
N VAL A 468 -9.68 -21.40 10.13
CA VAL A 468 -10.47 -21.39 11.36
C VAL A 468 -10.98 -19.99 11.65
N PHE A 469 -12.31 -19.83 11.52
CA PHE A 469 -13.03 -18.68 12.05
C PHE A 469 -13.28 -18.90 13.53
N THR A 470 -12.48 -18.23 14.35
CA THR A 470 -12.54 -18.35 15.81
C THR A 470 -13.82 -17.70 16.36
N LYS A 471 -14.25 -18.09 17.56
CA LYS A 471 -15.42 -17.48 18.21
C LYS A 471 -15.25 -15.97 18.45
N TRP A 472 -14.04 -15.53 18.76
CA TRP A 472 -13.73 -14.12 19.01
C TRP A 472 -13.51 -13.31 17.74
N ASN A 473 -13.33 -13.98 16.60
CA ASN A 473 -13.18 -13.33 15.30
C ASN A 473 -13.95 -14.10 14.21
N PRO A 474 -15.29 -14.03 14.19
CA PRO A 474 -16.12 -14.80 13.25
C PRO A 474 -16.08 -14.27 11.80
N GLU A 475 -15.51 -13.08 11.60
CA GLU A 475 -15.42 -12.40 10.30
C GLU A 475 -14.02 -12.48 9.66
N ASN A 476 -13.07 -13.14 10.33
CA ASN A 476 -11.71 -13.31 9.81
C ASN A 476 -11.15 -14.65 10.31
N TYR A 477 -10.41 -15.37 9.47
CA TYR A 477 -9.87 -16.68 9.81
C TYR A 477 -8.36 -16.67 10.07
N CYS A 478 -7.90 -17.59 10.91
CA CYS A 478 -6.51 -18.00 10.98
C CYS A 478 -6.29 -19.12 9.95
N LEU A 479 -5.19 -19.04 9.20
CA LEU A 479 -4.82 -20.07 8.22
C LEU A 479 -3.81 -21.03 8.84
N GLY A 480 -4.18 -22.31 8.91
CA GLY A 480 -3.28 -23.42 9.19
C GLY A 480 -2.82 -24.12 7.93
N ARG A 481 -1.58 -24.58 7.94
CA ARG A 481 -0.96 -25.39 6.90
C ARG A 481 -0.72 -26.82 7.41
N PRO A 482 -0.52 -27.79 6.52
CA PRO A 482 -0.08 -29.11 6.93
C PRO A 482 1.15 -29.03 7.86
N GLY A 483 1.06 -29.69 9.01
CA GLY A 483 2.09 -29.66 10.06
C GLY A 483 1.84 -28.65 11.18
N ASP A 484 0.97 -27.66 10.99
CA ASP A 484 0.52 -26.76 12.06
C ASP A 484 -0.47 -27.50 12.98
N TYR A 485 -0.85 -26.89 14.11
CA TYR A 485 -1.71 -27.52 15.11
C TYR A 485 -3.07 -26.83 15.21
N MET A 486 -4.13 -27.62 15.17
CA MET A 486 -5.44 -27.20 15.64
C MET A 486 -5.48 -27.36 17.16
N VAL A 487 -5.85 -26.30 17.86
CA VAL A 487 -5.86 -26.22 19.32
C VAL A 487 -7.25 -25.95 19.84
N VAL A 488 -7.61 -26.63 20.93
CA VAL A 488 -8.90 -26.55 21.60
C VAL A 488 -8.67 -26.40 23.09
N THR A 489 -9.35 -25.48 23.76
CA THR A 489 -9.23 -25.35 25.22
C THR A 489 -9.92 -26.52 25.93
N GLN A 490 -9.32 -27.06 27.00
CA GLN A 490 -9.88 -28.21 27.73
C GLN A 490 -11.31 -27.96 28.23
N ASP A 491 -11.62 -26.73 28.67
CA ASP A 491 -12.92 -26.39 29.27
C ASP A 491 -13.99 -25.98 28.24
N ASP A 492 -13.60 -25.72 26.99
CA ASP A 492 -14.52 -25.33 25.91
C ASP A 492 -14.11 -25.98 24.58
N PRO A 493 -14.72 -27.13 24.21
CA PRO A 493 -14.50 -27.83 22.94
C PRO A 493 -14.84 -27.03 21.68
N THR A 494 -15.51 -25.88 21.85
CA THR A 494 -15.91 -24.98 20.75
C THR A 494 -14.98 -23.77 20.65
N SER A 495 -13.99 -23.62 21.54
CA SER A 495 -12.93 -22.62 21.45
C SER A 495 -11.74 -23.17 20.66
N VAL A 496 -11.90 -23.19 19.33
CA VAL A 496 -10.92 -23.72 18.37
C VAL A 496 -10.11 -22.60 17.72
N TYR A 497 -8.80 -22.81 17.59
CA TYR A 497 -7.88 -21.93 16.86
C TYR A 497 -6.72 -22.73 16.27
N VAL A 498 -5.91 -22.09 15.41
CA VAL A 498 -4.71 -22.69 14.83
C VAL A 498 -3.48 -21.99 15.37
N VAL A 499 -2.45 -22.79 15.63
CA VAL A 499 -1.11 -22.33 15.98
C VAL A 499 -0.13 -23.01 15.03
N ASP A 500 0.78 -22.26 14.44
CA ASP A 500 1.79 -22.87 13.59
C ASP A 500 2.73 -23.78 14.40
N LYS A 501 3.36 -24.74 13.71
CA LYS A 501 4.18 -25.78 14.35
C LYS A 501 5.24 -25.24 15.31
N GLU A 502 6.04 -24.29 14.85
CA GLU A 502 7.18 -23.78 15.61
C GLU A 502 6.71 -23.00 16.86
N LEU A 503 5.64 -22.20 16.73
CA LEU A 503 5.04 -21.49 17.85
C LEU A 503 4.38 -22.46 18.84
N PHE A 504 3.71 -23.49 18.33
CA PHE A 504 3.08 -24.53 19.15
C PHE A 504 4.13 -25.27 19.99
N GLU A 505 5.22 -25.72 19.36
CA GLU A 505 6.32 -26.39 20.04
C GLU A 505 7.03 -25.49 21.05
N LYS A 506 7.10 -24.17 20.82
CA LYS A 506 7.64 -23.21 21.81
C LYS A 506 6.71 -23.00 23.00
N THR A 507 5.40 -23.07 22.78
CA THR A 507 4.38 -22.65 23.76
C THR A 507 3.82 -23.80 24.59
N TYR A 508 3.76 -25.01 24.04
CA TYR A 508 3.07 -26.14 24.63
C TYR A 508 3.98 -27.37 24.80
N ALA A 509 3.73 -28.14 25.86
CA ALA A 509 4.36 -29.43 26.14
C ALA A 509 3.29 -30.50 26.36
N PRO A 510 3.51 -31.75 25.94
CA PRO A 510 2.61 -32.85 26.28
C PRO A 510 2.39 -32.94 27.80
N VAL A 511 1.17 -33.30 28.21
CA VAL A 511 0.89 -33.68 29.59
C VAL A 511 1.24 -35.16 29.73
N GLU A 512 2.23 -35.47 30.58
CA GLU A 512 2.60 -36.86 30.94
C GLU A 512 1.52 -37.57 31.74
#